data_AF-A0A7S3LKT5-F1
#
_entry.id   AF-A0A7S3LKT5-F1
#
_cell.length_a   1.000
_cell.length_b   1.000
_cell.length_c   1.000
_cell.angle_alpha   90.00
_cell.angle_beta   90.00
_cell.angle_gamma   90.00
#
_symmetry.space_group_name_H-M   'P 1'
#
loop_
_entity.id
_entity.type
_entity.pdbx_description
1 polymer ?
#
loop_
_entity_poly.entity_id
_entity_poly.type
_entity_poly.pdbx_seq_one_letter_code
_entity_poly.pdbx_strand_id
1 'polypeptide(L)'
;MSGFDVSLSGVNTFLGNSSGRDKLGKLVHYGARGVAGIAADYKDSLPKGSEGQVFAENVHAKARSLFVRIMNARRTTRWLSSTGILLALQKPCPWDNRPAWLVAQYGMVWWQLTDHIRWLQQIKWLPGDEARTKRIGFTGFFISAIVSFLYHLKQFLTVEETEKKKKARKLQIVKHFVTVLAAGHISEIAMSHEAICGFGGAIAASIDIYETFPRKEKEK
;
A
#
# COMPACT_ATOMS: atom_id res chain seq x y z
N MET A 1 9.27 -4.05 24.42
CA MET A 1 8.03 -4.48 23.70
C MET A 1 8.05 -5.99 23.66
N SER A 2 6.92 -6.69 23.78
CA SER A 2 6.94 -8.14 23.51
C SER A 2 7.36 -8.37 22.05
N GLY A 3 8.23 -9.36 21.85
CA GLY A 3 8.70 -9.75 20.53
C GLY A 3 7.57 -10.33 19.68
N PHE A 4 7.80 -10.47 18.38
CA PHE A 4 6.86 -11.15 17.49
C PHE A 4 6.72 -12.62 17.85
N ASP A 5 5.50 -13.14 17.75
CA ASP A 5 5.27 -14.57 17.84
C ASP A 5 5.50 -15.21 16.46
N VAL A 6 6.76 -15.61 16.23
CA VAL A 6 7.19 -16.30 15.01
C VAL A 6 6.96 -17.81 15.07
N SER A 7 6.22 -18.31 16.07
CA SER A 7 5.80 -19.71 16.10
C SER A 7 4.88 -20.03 14.93
N LEU A 8 4.72 -21.33 14.62
CA LEU A 8 3.75 -21.77 13.61
C LEU A 8 2.33 -21.29 13.94
N SER A 9 1.98 -21.23 15.22
CA SER A 9 0.70 -20.70 15.69
C SER A 9 0.54 -19.22 15.34
N GLY A 10 1.51 -18.37 15.72
CA GLY A 10 1.46 -16.93 15.41
C GLY A 10 1.45 -16.64 13.90
N VAL A 11 2.24 -17.38 13.13
CA VAL A 11 2.21 -17.30 11.65
C VAL A 11 0.84 -17.71 11.11
N ASN A 12 0.24 -18.80 11.61
CA ASN A 12 -1.09 -19.24 11.22
C ASN A 12 -2.18 -18.24 11.65
N THR A 13 -2.07 -17.58 12.81
CA THR A 13 -3.00 -16.52 13.22
C THR A 13 -2.94 -15.35 12.24
N PHE A 14 -1.74 -14.94 11.81
CA PHE A 14 -1.58 -13.85 10.84
C PHE A 14 -2.08 -14.25 9.44
N LEU A 15 -1.61 -15.39 8.92
CA LEU A 15 -1.92 -15.85 7.56
C LEU A 15 -3.29 -16.53 7.43
N GLY A 16 -3.92 -16.93 8.53
CA GLY A 16 -5.26 -17.49 8.57
C GLY A 16 -6.33 -16.44 8.26
N ASN A 17 -6.05 -15.17 8.52
CA ASN A 17 -6.94 -14.04 8.19
C ASN A 17 -6.66 -13.52 6.76
N SER A 18 -7.71 -13.24 5.99
CA SER A 18 -7.60 -12.62 4.65
C SER A 18 -6.85 -11.28 4.68
N SER A 19 -7.02 -10.49 5.74
CA SER A 19 -6.30 -9.22 5.93
C SER A 19 -4.79 -9.40 6.07
N GLY A 20 -4.34 -10.42 6.81
CA GLY A 20 -2.91 -10.71 6.96
C GLY A 20 -2.29 -11.19 5.65
N ARG A 21 -3.00 -12.05 4.91
CA ARG A 21 -2.59 -12.46 3.55
C ARG A 21 -2.50 -11.30 2.57
N ASP A 22 -3.48 -10.38 2.55
CA ASP A 22 -3.42 -9.21 1.66
C ASP A 22 -2.24 -8.29 2.02
N LYS A 23 -1.92 -8.10 3.31
CA LYS A 23 -0.76 -7.29 3.74
C LYS A 23 0.56 -7.91 3.29
N LEU A 24 0.73 -9.23 3.44
CA LEU A 24 1.91 -9.91 2.93
C LEU A 24 1.98 -9.84 1.40
N GLY A 25 0.85 -10.07 0.72
CA GLY A 25 0.75 -9.90 -0.72
C GLY A 25 1.11 -8.48 -1.16
N LYS A 26 0.71 -7.45 -0.39
CA LYS A 26 1.03 -6.04 -0.64
C LYS A 26 2.53 -5.80 -0.57
N LEU A 27 3.21 -6.37 0.43
CA LEU A 27 4.66 -6.31 0.54
C LEU A 27 5.35 -6.92 -0.69
N VAL A 28 4.96 -8.13 -1.08
CA VAL A 28 5.54 -8.82 -2.25
C VAL A 28 5.25 -8.09 -3.56
N HIS A 29 4.01 -7.63 -3.75
CA HIS A 29 3.59 -6.83 -4.90
C HIS A 29 4.50 -5.60 -5.05
N TYR A 30 4.58 -4.76 -4.03
CA TYR A 30 5.29 -3.49 -4.13
C TYR A 30 6.81 -3.68 -4.13
N GLY A 31 7.33 -4.67 -3.41
CA GLY A 31 8.73 -5.06 -3.49
C GLY A 31 9.13 -5.50 -4.91
N ALA A 32 8.32 -6.35 -5.54
CA ALA A 32 8.53 -6.79 -6.91
C ALA A 32 8.48 -5.61 -7.91
N ARG A 33 7.61 -4.63 -7.69
CA ARG A 33 7.60 -3.38 -8.48
C ARG A 33 8.90 -2.60 -8.32
N GLY A 34 9.40 -2.48 -7.09
CA GLY A 34 10.65 -1.78 -6.79
C GLY A 34 11.85 -2.42 -7.50
N VAL A 35 11.96 -3.75 -7.40
CA VAL A 35 12.99 -4.54 -8.09
C VAL A 35 12.87 -4.40 -9.61
N ALA A 36 11.66 -4.46 -10.17
CA ALA A 36 11.45 -4.27 -11.61
C ALA A 36 11.90 -2.88 -12.07
N GLY A 37 11.70 -1.84 -11.25
CA GLY A 37 12.18 -0.48 -11.51
C GLY A 37 13.70 -0.40 -11.54
N ILE A 38 14.39 -0.91 -10.51
CA ILE A 38 15.87 -0.93 -10.49
C ILE A 38 16.43 -1.72 -11.67
N ALA A 39 15.85 -2.88 -11.96
CA ALA A 39 16.30 -3.72 -13.07
C ALA A 39 16.08 -3.05 -14.44
N ALA A 40 15.08 -2.16 -14.56
CA ALA A 40 14.86 -1.37 -15.76
C ALA A 40 15.96 -0.31 -15.96
N ASP A 41 16.33 0.42 -14.90
CA ASP A 41 17.44 1.38 -15.01
C ASP A 41 18.77 0.67 -15.29
N TYR A 42 18.99 -0.44 -14.59
CA TYR A 42 20.24 -1.19 -14.72
C TYR A 42 20.39 -1.75 -16.14
N LYS A 43 19.35 -2.36 -16.73
CA LYS A 43 19.43 -2.84 -18.12
C LYS A 43 19.66 -1.70 -19.13
N ASP A 44 19.09 -0.52 -18.88
CA ASP A 44 19.19 0.62 -19.81
C ASP A 44 20.58 1.29 -19.75
N SER A 45 21.29 1.12 -18.62
CA SER A 45 22.66 1.60 -18.44
C SER A 45 23.74 0.67 -19.02
N LEU A 46 23.39 -0.54 -19.44
CA LEU A 46 24.34 -1.57 -19.88
C LEU A 46 24.44 -1.66 -21.42
N PRO A 47 25.60 -2.06 -21.97
CA PRO A 47 25.76 -2.27 -23.41
C PRO A 47 24.78 -3.32 -23.93
N LYS A 48 24.17 -3.04 -25.09
CA LYS A 48 23.23 -3.96 -25.74
C LYS A 48 23.88 -5.31 -26.02
N GLY A 49 23.24 -6.40 -25.61
CA GLY A 49 23.71 -7.77 -25.78
C GLY A 49 24.74 -8.24 -24.75
N SER A 50 25.15 -7.39 -23.79
CA SER A 50 26.02 -7.83 -22.69
C SER A 50 25.32 -8.84 -21.77
N GLU A 51 26.09 -9.74 -21.16
CA GLU A 51 25.54 -10.71 -20.18
C GLU A 51 24.81 -10.00 -19.03
N GLY A 52 25.34 -8.86 -18.58
CA GLY A 52 24.71 -8.03 -17.57
C GLY A 52 23.34 -7.49 -17.99
N GLN A 53 23.21 -7.05 -19.25
CA GLN A 53 21.92 -6.58 -19.77
C GLN A 53 20.90 -7.72 -19.83
N VAL A 54 21.31 -8.90 -20.34
CA VAL A 54 20.45 -10.10 -20.41
C VAL A 54 20.00 -10.52 -19.01
N PHE A 55 20.90 -10.47 -18.02
CA PHE A 55 20.55 -10.73 -16.62
C PHE A 55 19.52 -9.72 -16.09
N ALA A 56 19.77 -8.42 -16.29
CA ALA A 56 18.89 -7.36 -15.83
C ALA A 56 17.49 -7.44 -16.47
N GLU A 57 17.42 -7.77 -17.76
CA GLU A 57 16.17 -8.01 -18.48
C GLU A 57 15.40 -9.21 -17.89
N ASN A 58 16.08 -10.31 -17.60
CA ASN A 58 15.48 -11.48 -16.96
C ASN A 58 14.92 -11.15 -15.57
N VAL A 59 15.65 -10.38 -14.76
CA VAL A 59 15.18 -9.93 -13.44
C VAL A 59 13.96 -9.03 -13.58
N HIS A 60 14.01 -8.05 -14.50
CA HIS A 60 12.89 -7.15 -14.77
C HIS A 60 11.63 -7.92 -15.17
N ALA A 61 11.74 -8.86 -16.11
CA ALA A 61 10.63 -9.68 -16.59
C ALA A 61 10.00 -10.53 -15.46
N LYS A 62 10.83 -11.22 -14.66
CA LYS A 62 10.37 -12.05 -13.55
C LYS A 62 9.72 -11.21 -12.44
N ALA A 63 10.34 -10.10 -12.06
CA ALA A 63 9.80 -9.19 -11.05
C ALA A 63 8.47 -8.56 -11.51
N ARG A 64 8.37 -8.18 -12.79
CA ARG A 64 7.13 -7.64 -13.36
C ARG A 64 6.02 -8.69 -13.40
N SER A 65 6.33 -9.92 -13.78
CA SER A 65 5.39 -11.05 -13.75
C SER A 65 4.86 -11.30 -12.33
N LEU A 66 5.76 -11.35 -11.34
CA LEU A 66 5.37 -11.51 -9.93
C LEU A 66 4.48 -10.37 -9.46
N PHE A 67 4.83 -9.11 -9.76
CA PHE A 67 4.02 -7.94 -9.46
C PHE A 67 2.59 -8.09 -10.00
N VAL A 68 2.43 -8.42 -11.29
CA VAL A 68 1.10 -8.54 -11.92
C VAL A 68 0.29 -9.67 -11.30
N ARG A 69 0.90 -10.85 -11.12
CA ARG A 69 0.22 -12.02 -10.55
C ARG A 69 -0.29 -11.75 -9.14
N ILE A 70 0.56 -11.20 -8.27
CA ILE A 70 0.18 -10.87 -6.89
C ILE A 70 -0.85 -9.73 -6.86
N MET A 71 -0.70 -8.71 -7.71
CA MET A 71 -1.71 -7.64 -7.82
C MET A 71 -3.10 -8.19 -8.16
N ASN A 72 -3.18 -9.12 -9.12
CA ASN A 72 -4.45 -9.72 -9.52
C ASN A 72 -5.05 -10.59 -8.41
N ALA A 73 -4.25 -11.43 -7.76
CA ALA A 73 -4.70 -12.22 -6.61
C ALA A 73 -5.20 -11.33 -5.46
N ARG A 74 -4.57 -10.18 -5.21
CA ARG A 74 -5.02 -9.23 -4.20
C ARG A 74 -6.32 -8.52 -4.55
N ARG A 75 -6.64 -8.35 -5.84
CA ARG A 75 -7.90 -7.70 -6.26
C ARG A 75 -9.08 -8.61 -6.00
N THR A 76 -8.91 -9.91 -6.20
CA THR A 76 -9.97 -10.89 -5.90
C THR A 76 -10.23 -10.98 -4.39
N THR A 77 -9.22 -10.87 -3.55
CA THR A 77 -9.39 -10.89 -2.08
C THR A 77 -9.98 -9.60 -1.50
N ARG A 78 -9.97 -8.49 -2.25
CA ARG A 78 -10.40 -7.16 -1.77
C ARG A 78 -11.86 -6.83 -2.07
N TRP A 79 -12.59 -7.70 -2.76
CA TRP A 79 -14.03 -7.53 -2.93
C TRP A 79 -14.71 -7.36 -1.56
N LEU A 80 -15.58 -6.36 -1.46
CA LEU A 80 -16.29 -5.99 -0.23
C LEU A 80 -15.41 -5.50 0.93
N SER A 81 -14.11 -5.28 0.72
CA SER A 81 -13.22 -4.74 1.77
C SER A 81 -13.57 -3.30 2.19
N SER A 82 -14.37 -2.58 1.41
CA SER A 82 -14.88 -1.23 1.72
C SER A 82 -15.91 -1.24 2.84
N THR A 83 -16.54 -2.38 3.14
CA THR A 83 -17.57 -2.49 4.19
C THR A 83 -17.06 -2.05 5.55
N GLY A 84 -15.80 -2.37 5.89
CA GLY A 84 -15.17 -1.89 7.13
C GLY A 84 -15.05 -0.37 7.21
N ILE A 85 -14.81 0.30 6.06
CA ILE A 85 -14.76 1.76 5.97
C ILE A 85 -16.16 2.35 6.14
N LEU A 86 -17.16 1.74 5.49
CA LEU A 86 -18.56 2.17 5.61
C LEU A 86 -19.08 2.01 7.05
N LEU A 87 -18.72 0.93 7.75
CA LEU A 87 -19.03 0.75 9.17
C LEU A 87 -18.31 1.76 10.06
N ALA A 88 -17.06 2.13 9.72
CA ALA A 88 -16.34 3.17 10.45
C ALA A 88 -17.02 4.55 10.28
N LEU A 89 -17.61 4.83 9.12
CA LEU A 89 -18.36 6.06 8.84
C LEU A 89 -19.63 6.22 9.70
N GLN A 90 -20.18 5.12 10.23
CA GLN A 90 -21.34 5.15 11.14
C GLN A 90 -20.97 5.51 12.58
N LYS A 91 -19.69 5.38 12.95
CA LYS A 91 -19.21 5.69 14.30
C LYS A 91 -18.93 7.19 14.45
N PRO A 92 -18.91 7.73 15.68
CA PRO A 92 -18.47 9.11 15.93
C PRO A 92 -17.10 9.38 15.29
N CYS A 93 -16.96 10.55 14.67
CA CYS A 93 -15.73 10.94 14.00
C CYS A 93 -14.55 10.93 15.00
N PRO A 94 -13.48 10.17 14.73
CA PRO A 94 -12.34 10.08 15.63
C PRO A 94 -11.35 11.25 15.48
N TRP A 95 -11.56 12.12 14.50
CA TRP A 95 -10.72 13.29 14.24
C TRP A 95 -11.40 14.56 14.75
N ASP A 96 -10.59 15.51 15.19
CA ASP A 96 -11.02 16.88 15.54
C ASP A 96 -11.60 17.63 14.33
N ASN A 97 -11.29 17.19 13.10
CA ASN A 97 -11.80 17.73 11.86
C ASN A 97 -12.62 16.68 11.08
N ARG A 98 -13.94 16.72 11.26
CA ARG A 98 -14.89 15.80 10.59
C ARG A 98 -14.84 15.89 9.05
N PRO A 99 -14.86 17.07 8.42
CA PRO A 99 -14.72 17.17 6.96
C PRO A 99 -13.47 16.46 6.41
N ALA A 100 -12.30 16.70 7.03
CA ALA A 100 -11.06 16.05 6.62
C ALA A 100 -11.14 14.52 6.75
N TRP A 101 -11.70 14.03 7.85
CA TRP A 101 -11.90 12.60 8.04
C TRP A 101 -12.82 11.99 6.98
N LEU A 102 -13.94 12.64 6.68
CA LEU A 102 -14.87 12.19 5.64
C LEU A 102 -14.19 12.14 4.27
N VAL A 103 -13.44 13.19 3.89
CA VAL A 103 -12.68 13.20 2.62
C VAL A 103 -11.69 12.04 2.56
N ALA A 104 -10.98 11.76 3.66
CA ALA A 104 -10.07 10.63 3.72
C ALA A 104 -10.80 9.29 3.55
N GLN A 105 -11.91 9.07 4.25
CA GLN A 105 -12.68 7.82 4.14
C GLN A 105 -13.33 7.64 2.76
N TYR A 106 -14.00 8.66 2.24
CA TYR A 106 -14.66 8.59 0.93
C TYR A 106 -13.65 8.42 -0.21
N GLY A 107 -12.47 9.06 -0.13
CA GLY A 107 -11.40 8.85 -1.10
C GLY A 107 -10.89 7.40 -1.11
N MET A 108 -10.85 6.72 0.04
CA MET A 108 -10.51 5.29 0.11
C MET A 108 -11.60 4.41 -0.51
N VAL A 109 -12.88 4.68 -0.23
CA VAL A 109 -14.00 3.96 -0.84
C VAL A 109 -14.01 4.13 -2.36
N TRP A 110 -13.84 5.37 -2.82
CA TRP A 110 -13.74 5.72 -4.24
C TRP A 110 -12.62 4.95 -4.94
N TRP A 111 -11.44 4.92 -4.32
CA TRP A 111 -10.30 4.18 -4.84
C TRP A 111 -10.58 2.67 -4.96
N GLN A 112 -11.18 2.06 -3.94
CA GLN A 112 -11.51 0.63 -4.00
C GLN A 112 -12.52 0.33 -5.11
N LEU A 113 -13.57 1.14 -5.23
CA LEU A 113 -14.58 0.99 -6.28
C LEU A 113 -13.95 1.10 -7.68
N THR A 114 -13.12 2.12 -7.90
CA THR A 114 -12.45 2.35 -9.18
C THR A 114 -11.38 1.29 -9.49
N ASP A 115 -10.67 0.73 -8.49
CA ASP A 115 -9.76 -0.42 -8.70
C ASP A 115 -10.54 -1.67 -9.15
N HIS A 116 -11.76 -1.89 -8.63
CA HIS A 116 -12.64 -2.95 -9.10
C HIS A 116 -13.14 -2.71 -10.53
N ILE A 117 -13.62 -1.50 -10.85
CA ILE A 117 -14.03 -1.13 -12.22
C ILE A 117 -12.86 -1.34 -13.19
N ARG A 118 -11.66 -0.85 -12.83
CA ARG A 118 -10.45 -1.03 -13.64
C ARG A 118 -10.12 -2.51 -13.83
N TRP A 119 -10.22 -3.32 -12.78
CA TRP A 119 -9.96 -4.76 -12.89
C TRP A 119 -10.96 -5.44 -13.83
N LEU A 120 -12.25 -5.10 -13.74
CA LEU A 120 -13.29 -5.59 -14.66
C LEU A 120 -13.02 -5.15 -16.11
N GLN A 121 -12.49 -3.95 -16.35
CA GLN A 121 -12.03 -3.50 -17.67
C GLN A 121 -10.81 -4.31 -18.17
N GLN A 122 -9.87 -4.64 -17.29
CA GLN A 122 -8.67 -5.41 -17.63
C GLN A 122 -9.01 -6.85 -18.05
N ILE A 123 -10.00 -7.48 -17.42
CA ILE A 123 -10.51 -8.81 -17.82
C ILE A 123 -11.59 -8.74 -18.93
N LYS A 124 -11.83 -7.56 -19.51
CA LYS A 124 -12.77 -7.32 -20.62
C LYS A 124 -14.24 -7.61 -20.29
N TRP A 125 -14.63 -7.53 -19.01
CA TRP A 125 -16.03 -7.63 -18.59
C TRP A 125 -16.77 -6.28 -18.65
N LEU A 126 -16.04 -5.18 -18.55
CA LEU A 126 -16.57 -3.83 -18.75
C LEU A 126 -15.81 -3.11 -19.86
N PRO A 127 -16.48 -2.33 -20.73
CA PRO A 127 -15.80 -1.45 -21.66
C PRO A 127 -15.18 -0.24 -20.93
N GLY A 128 -14.27 0.45 -21.62
CA GLY A 128 -13.73 1.74 -21.20
C GLY A 128 -12.21 1.80 -21.09
N ASP A 129 -11.72 2.99 -20.79
CA ASP A 129 -10.29 3.30 -20.72
C ASP A 129 -9.73 2.96 -19.33
N GLU A 130 -9.04 1.82 -19.22
CA GLU A 130 -8.41 1.36 -17.98
C GLU A 130 -7.34 2.32 -17.43
N ALA A 131 -6.69 3.10 -18.30
CA ALA A 131 -5.67 4.08 -17.90
C ALA A 131 -6.33 5.32 -17.29
N ARG A 132 -7.45 5.79 -17.88
CA ARG A 132 -8.27 6.85 -17.29
C ARG A 132 -8.88 6.43 -15.95
N THR A 133 -9.45 5.23 -15.87
CA THR A 133 -10.00 4.70 -14.60
C THR A 133 -8.91 4.61 -13.52
N LYS A 134 -7.70 4.15 -13.89
CA LYS A 134 -6.54 4.16 -12.98
C LYS A 134 -6.27 5.57 -12.45
N ARG A 135 -6.07 6.57 -13.32
CA ARG A 135 -5.76 7.94 -12.91
C ARG A 135 -6.81 8.49 -11.96
N ILE A 136 -8.09 8.42 -12.35
CA ILE A 136 -9.21 8.95 -11.54
C ILE A 136 -9.28 8.28 -10.16
N GLY A 137 -9.15 6.95 -10.12
CA GLY A 137 -9.18 6.21 -8.87
C GLY A 137 -8.03 6.56 -7.94
N PHE A 138 -6.81 6.62 -8.47
CA PHE A 138 -5.62 6.95 -7.69
C PHE A 138 -5.53 8.44 -7.31
N THR A 139 -6.16 9.35 -8.05
CA THR A 139 -6.29 10.76 -7.62
C THR A 139 -7.10 10.87 -6.33
N GLY A 140 -8.24 10.17 -6.23
CA GLY A 140 -9.02 10.14 -4.99
C GLY A 140 -8.24 9.52 -3.82
N PHE A 141 -7.48 8.44 -4.09
CA PHE A 141 -6.58 7.84 -3.09
C PHE A 141 -5.47 8.80 -2.65
N PHE A 142 -4.86 9.53 -3.59
CA PHE A 142 -3.80 10.49 -3.32
C PHE A 142 -4.28 11.63 -2.42
N ILE A 143 -5.46 12.20 -2.71
CA ILE A 143 -6.09 13.23 -1.87
C ILE A 143 -6.34 12.67 -0.46
N SER A 144 -6.93 11.47 -0.35
CA SER A 144 -7.15 10.80 0.94
C SER A 144 -5.85 10.58 1.73
N ALA A 145 -4.79 10.17 1.05
CA ALA A 145 -3.47 9.96 1.65
C ALA A 145 -2.85 11.25 2.16
N ILE A 146 -2.95 12.36 1.41
CA ILE A 146 -2.47 13.69 1.85
C ILE A 146 -3.21 14.13 3.10
N VAL A 147 -4.54 14.05 3.09
CA VAL A 147 -5.36 14.47 4.22
C VAL A 147 -5.02 13.66 5.48
N SER A 148 -4.85 12.34 5.33
CA SER A 148 -4.42 11.46 6.42
C SER A 148 -3.01 11.78 6.94
N PHE A 149 -2.07 12.06 6.03
CA PHE A 149 -0.71 12.46 6.39
C PHE A 149 -0.70 13.76 7.19
N LEU A 150 -1.39 14.81 6.70
CA LEU A 150 -1.47 16.10 7.37
C LEU A 150 -2.13 15.99 8.75
N TYR A 151 -3.19 15.19 8.87
CA TYR A 151 -3.82 14.91 10.16
C TYR A 151 -2.84 14.28 11.15
N HIS A 152 -2.14 13.21 10.75
CA HIS A 152 -1.20 12.53 11.64
C HIS A 152 0.03 13.38 11.96
N LEU A 153 0.48 14.22 11.04
CA LEU A 153 1.54 15.18 11.28
C LEU A 153 1.11 16.24 12.31
N LYS A 154 -0.08 16.83 12.15
CA LYS A 154 -0.65 17.77 13.13
C LYS A 154 -0.70 17.13 14.52
N GLN A 155 -1.28 15.94 14.63
CA GLN A 155 -1.40 15.21 15.90
C GLN A 155 -0.03 14.98 16.57
N PHE A 156 1.01 14.67 15.80
CA PHE A 156 2.36 14.48 16.34
C PHE A 156 3.01 15.78 16.83
N LEU A 157 2.68 16.92 16.22
CA LEU A 157 3.23 18.22 16.59
C LEU A 157 2.49 18.86 17.77
N THR A 158 1.20 18.56 17.95
CA THR A 158 0.35 19.25 18.93
C THR A 158 0.02 18.44 20.17
N VAL A 159 0.09 17.11 20.12
CA VAL A 159 -0.32 16.25 21.24
C VAL A 159 0.92 15.75 21.98
N GLU A 160 0.99 16.08 23.26
CA GLU A 160 2.02 15.55 24.14
C GLU A 160 1.72 14.06 24.41
N GLU A 161 2.59 13.18 23.92
CA GLU A 161 2.40 11.74 23.96
C GLU A 161 3.54 11.06 24.74
N THR A 162 3.20 9.98 25.46
CA THR A 162 4.21 9.07 26.02
C THR A 162 5.15 8.57 24.91
N GLU A 163 6.42 8.30 25.22
CA GLU A 163 7.42 7.83 24.24
C GLU A 163 6.97 6.62 23.41
N LYS A 164 6.21 5.70 23.99
CA LYS A 164 5.64 4.55 23.27
C LYS A 164 4.63 4.97 22.19
N LYS A 165 3.72 5.90 22.51
CA LYS A 165 2.72 6.43 21.57
C LYS A 165 3.40 7.27 20.49
N LYS A 166 4.37 8.10 20.88
CA LYS A 166 5.20 8.92 19.99
C LYS A 166 5.91 8.08 18.92
N LYS A 167 6.50 6.94 19.30
CA LYS A 167 7.12 6.00 18.35
C LYS A 167 6.12 5.41 17.36
N ALA A 168 4.94 4.99 17.84
CA ALA A 168 3.88 4.46 16.98
C ALA A 168 3.36 5.54 16.01
N ARG A 169 3.19 6.78 16.49
CA ARG A 169 2.77 7.92 15.68
C ARG A 169 3.79 8.24 14.58
N LYS A 170 5.08 8.26 14.91
CA LYS A 170 6.16 8.45 13.94
C LYS A 170 6.09 7.41 12.82
N LEU A 171 5.81 6.16 13.16
CA LEU A 171 5.66 5.09 12.16
C LEU A 171 4.45 5.32 11.24
N GLN A 172 3.32 5.78 11.78
CA GLN A 172 2.15 6.16 10.97
C GLN A 172 2.45 7.32 10.03
N ILE A 173 3.17 8.35 10.49
CA ILE A 173 3.59 9.47 9.64
C ILE A 173 4.44 8.96 8.47
N VAL A 174 5.44 8.12 8.75
CA VAL A 174 6.28 7.53 7.69
C VAL A 174 5.43 6.73 6.72
N LYS A 175 4.54 5.87 7.20
CA LYS A 175 3.61 5.09 6.37
C LYS A 175 2.76 5.98 5.46
N HIS A 176 2.15 7.02 6.01
CA HIS A 176 1.30 7.91 5.24
C HIS A 176 2.10 8.76 4.24
N PHE A 177 3.30 9.22 4.62
CA PHE A 177 4.19 9.94 3.72
C PHE A 177 4.60 9.10 2.50
N VAL A 178 5.10 7.87 2.71
CA VAL A 178 5.46 7.00 1.58
C VAL A 178 4.23 6.57 0.76
N THR A 179 3.05 6.52 1.39
CA THR A 179 1.78 6.27 0.68
C THR A 179 1.41 7.46 -0.21
N VAL A 180 1.59 8.70 0.25
CA VAL A 180 1.39 9.91 -0.57
C VAL A 180 2.31 9.89 -1.79
N LEU A 181 3.60 9.60 -1.60
CA LEU A 181 4.55 9.51 -2.71
C LEU A 181 4.17 8.43 -3.73
N ALA A 182 3.82 7.23 -3.26
CA ALA A 182 3.39 6.14 -4.13
C ALA A 182 2.07 6.46 -4.85
N ALA A 183 1.09 7.03 -4.14
CA ALA A 183 -0.20 7.39 -4.72
C ALA A 183 -0.06 8.50 -5.77
N GLY A 184 0.76 9.52 -5.49
CA GLY A 184 1.05 10.62 -6.43
C GLY A 184 1.74 10.15 -7.71
N HIS A 185 2.65 9.18 -7.60
CA HIS A 185 3.26 8.55 -8.76
C HIS A 185 2.24 7.74 -9.58
N ILE A 186 1.39 6.93 -8.92
CA ILE A 186 0.43 6.07 -9.63
C ILE A 186 -0.72 6.86 -10.27
N SER A 187 -1.13 7.97 -9.64
CA SER A 187 -2.13 8.88 -10.20
C SER A 187 -1.61 9.71 -11.37
N GLU A 188 -0.31 9.66 -11.67
CA GLU A 188 0.38 10.48 -12.67
C GLU A 188 0.35 11.99 -12.33
N ILE A 189 0.00 12.37 -11.09
CA ILE A 189 0.05 13.76 -10.63
C ILE A 189 1.48 14.20 -10.31
N ALA A 190 2.28 13.29 -9.74
CA ALA A 190 3.68 13.52 -9.39
C ALA A 190 4.50 12.27 -9.73
N MET A 191 4.89 12.16 -11.00
CA MET A 191 5.65 11.02 -11.51
C MET A 191 7.06 10.99 -10.92
N SER A 192 7.31 10.04 -10.03
CA SER A 192 8.65 9.70 -9.52
C SER A 192 9.21 8.45 -10.22
N HIS A 193 10.34 7.92 -9.73
CA HIS A 193 10.88 6.67 -10.23
C HIS A 193 10.04 5.45 -9.79
N GLU A 194 9.90 4.44 -10.65
CA GLU A 194 9.16 3.19 -10.36
C GLU A 194 9.71 2.48 -9.10
N ALA A 195 11.01 2.55 -8.88
CA ALA A 195 11.64 2.01 -7.68
C ALA A 195 11.16 2.72 -6.41
N ILE A 196 11.04 4.06 -6.44
CA ILE A 196 10.56 4.86 -5.29
C ILE A 196 9.11 4.49 -4.97
N CYS A 197 8.26 4.41 -6.00
CA CYS A 197 6.87 3.98 -5.81
C CYS A 197 6.77 2.55 -5.26
N GLY A 198 7.58 1.62 -5.81
CA GLY A 198 7.62 0.23 -5.39
C GLY A 198 8.08 0.09 -3.94
N PHE A 199 9.28 0.58 -3.59
CA PHE A 199 9.78 0.45 -2.24
C PHE A 199 8.99 1.27 -1.22
N GLY A 200 8.46 2.44 -1.58
CA GLY A 200 7.55 3.20 -0.72
C GLY A 200 6.29 2.39 -0.35
N GLY A 201 5.68 1.73 -1.34
CA GLY A 201 4.55 0.83 -1.10
C GLY A 201 4.91 -0.39 -0.25
N ALA A 202 6.13 -0.94 -0.42
CA ALA A 202 6.64 -2.05 0.37
C ALA A 202 6.88 -1.64 1.83
N ILE A 203 7.45 -0.46 2.07
CA ILE A 203 7.66 0.10 3.41
C ILE A 203 6.32 0.28 4.13
N ALA A 204 5.32 0.88 3.47
CA ALA A 204 3.98 1.02 4.04
C ALA A 204 3.38 -0.35 4.41
N ALA A 205 3.55 -1.37 3.56
CA ALA A 205 3.09 -2.73 3.82
C ALA A 205 3.83 -3.39 4.99
N SER A 206 5.14 -3.21 5.09
CA SER A 206 5.94 -3.70 6.23
C SER A 206 5.48 -3.08 7.55
N ILE A 207 5.09 -1.81 7.54
CA ILE A 207 4.49 -1.15 8.71
C ILE A 207 3.13 -1.79 9.05
N ASP A 208 2.27 -1.99 8.05
CA ASP A 208 0.97 -2.68 8.25
C ASP A 208 1.14 -4.08 8.85
N ILE A 209 2.16 -4.84 8.40
CA ILE A 209 2.51 -6.15 8.95
C ILE A 209 3.00 -5.98 10.39
N TYR A 210 3.98 -5.10 10.64
CA TYR A 210 4.53 -4.84 11.98
C TYR A 210 3.44 -4.50 13.02
N GLU A 211 2.42 -3.74 12.60
CA GLU A 211 1.33 -3.31 13.47
C GLU A 211 0.30 -4.41 13.76
N THR A 212 0.18 -5.40 12.87
CA THR A 212 -0.88 -6.42 12.97
C THR A 212 -0.37 -7.84 13.16
N PHE A 213 0.94 -8.07 13.10
CA PHE A 213 1.54 -9.36 13.39
C PHE A 213 1.40 -9.71 14.88
N PRO A 214 1.02 -10.95 15.21
CA PRO A 214 0.88 -11.39 16.60
C PRO A 214 2.15 -11.16 17.42
N ARG A 215 1.97 -10.74 18.67
CA ARG A 215 3.06 -10.55 19.63
C ARG A 215 2.99 -11.63 20.67
N LYS A 216 4.15 -12.09 21.16
CA LYS A 216 4.20 -12.99 22.31
C LYS A 216 3.48 -12.34 23.48
N GLU A 217 2.65 -13.12 24.17
CA GLU A 217 2.15 -12.69 25.47
C GLU A 217 3.35 -12.43 26.38
N LYS A 218 3.30 -11.33 27.14
CA LYS A 218 4.29 -11.16 28.20
C LYS A 218 3.90 -12.16 29.27
N GLU A 219 4.72 -13.19 29.47
CA GLU A 219 4.69 -13.96 30.71
C GLU A 219 4.71 -12.94 31.87
N LYS A 220 3.67 -13.00 32.70
CA LYS A 220 3.47 -12.08 33.81
C LYS A 220 4.33 -12.47 34.99
#